data_AF-A0A6L7JMB7-F1
#
_entry.id   AF-A0A6L7JMB7-F1
#
_cell.length_a   1.000
_cell.length_b   1.000
_cell.length_c   1.000
_cell.angle_alpha   90.00
_cell.angle_beta   90.00
_cell.angle_gamma   90.00
#
_symmetry.space_group_name_H-M   'P 1'
#
loop_
_entity.id
_entity.type
_entity.pdbx_description
1 polymer ?
#
loop_
_entity_poly.entity_id
_entity_poly.type
_entity_poly.pdbx_seq_one_letter_code
_entity_poly.pdbx_strand_id
1 'polypeptide(L)' 'MTTTDLHRITSEEELDAVIEKVLQDAGVEYEDLRRQAALGRFKSEKLRRTWFVIAGLGRD' A
#
# COMPACT_ATOMS: atom_id res chain seq x y z
N MET A 1 -19.15 6.56 20.33
CA MET A 1 -17.76 6.07 20.21
C MET A 1 -17.73 5.11 19.05
N THR A 2 -17.14 5.49 17.92
CA THR A 2 -16.96 4.57 16.78
C THR A 2 -15.74 3.72 17.08
N THR A 3 -15.95 2.47 17.48
CA THR A 3 -14.90 1.47 17.61
C THR A 3 -14.20 1.36 16.25
N THR A 4 -12.94 1.80 16.18
CA THR A 4 -12.12 1.57 15.00
C THR A 4 -11.82 0.07 14.97
N ASP A 5 -12.53 -0.65 14.11
CA ASP A 5 -12.31 -2.07 13.86
C ASP A 5 -10.89 -2.24 13.29
N LEU A 6 -9.95 -2.60 14.17
CA LEU A 6 -8.58 -2.96 13.78
C LEU A 6 -8.67 -4.35 13.12
N HIS A 7 -8.91 -4.35 11.81
CA HIS A 7 -8.92 -5.58 11.04
C HIS A 7 -7.52 -6.22 11.09
N ARG A 8 -7.42 -7.33 11.82
CA ARG A 8 -6.20 -8.11 11.91
C ARG A 8 -6.08 -8.93 10.65
N ILE A 9 -5.09 -8.63 9.82
CA ILE A 9 -4.72 -9.47 8.67
C ILE A 9 -4.16 -10.79 9.24
N THR A 10 -4.77 -11.91 8.87
CA THR A 10 -4.45 -13.23 9.42
C THR A 10 -3.82 -14.19 8.40
N SER A 11 -3.83 -13.84 7.12
CA SER A 11 -3.20 -14.62 6.04
C SER A 11 -2.47 -13.74 5.01
N GLU A 12 -1.57 -14.36 4.24
CA GLU A 12 -0.90 -13.70 3.11
C GLU A 12 -1.89 -13.32 2.00
N GLU A 13 -2.94 -14.12 1.79
CA GLU A 13 -3.99 -13.83 0.81
C GLU A 13 -4.81 -12.58 1.19
N GLU A 14 -5.14 -12.42 2.47
CA GLU A 14 -5.78 -11.21 2.99
C GLU A 14 -4.87 -9.99 2.83
N LEU A 15 -3.56 -10.16 3.07
CA LEU A 15 -2.58 -9.10 2.87
C LEU A 15 -2.51 -8.65 1.41
N ASP A 16 -2.38 -9.60 0.48
CA ASP A 16 -2.30 -9.32 -0.94
C ASP A 16 -3.58 -8.61 -1.43
N ALA A 17 -4.77 -9.01 -0.97
CA ALA A 17 -6.02 -8.34 -1.29
C ALA A 17 -6.10 -6.90 -0.76
N VAL A 18 -5.58 -6.64 0.44
CA VAL A 18 -5.48 -5.28 1.01
C VAL A 18 -4.53 -4.42 0.18
N ILE A 19 -3.37 -4.96 -0.21
CA ILE A 19 -2.40 -4.26 -1.05
C ILE A 19 -3.02 -3.93 -2.41
N GLU A 20 -3.70 -4.89 -3.05
CA GLU A 20 -4.38 -4.69 -4.32
C GLU A 20 -5.40 -3.54 -4.23
N LYS A 21 -6.23 -3.54 -3.19
CA LYS A 21 -7.20 -2.46 -2.96
C LYS A 21 -6.54 -1.09 -2.79
N VAL A 22 -5.44 -1.03 -2.03
CA VAL A 22 -4.69 0.22 -1.80
C VAL A 22 -4.06 0.74 -3.11
N LEU A 23 -3.58 -0.15 -3.98
CA LEU A 23 -3.05 0.19 -5.30
C LEU A 23 -4.15 0.69 -6.25
N GLN A 24 -5.31 0.01 -6.26
CA GLN A 24 -6.49 0.43 -7.04
C GLN A 24 -7.00 1.81 -6.60
N ASP A 25 -7.15 2.03 -5.30
CA ASP A 25 -7.53 3.34 -4.74
C ASP A 25 -6.51 4.43 -5.10
N ALA A 26 -5.22 4.07 -5.14
CA ALA A 26 -4.14 4.95 -5.56
C ALA A 26 -4.16 5.26 -7.07
N GLY A 27 -4.65 4.33 -7.89
CA GLY A 27 -4.61 4.38 -9.35
C GLY A 27 -3.20 4.13 -9.88
N VAL A 28 -2.48 3.16 -9.31
CA VAL A 28 -1.09 2.86 -9.66
C VAL A 28 -0.84 1.36 -9.65
N GLU A 29 -0.01 0.90 -10.58
CA GLU A 29 0.51 -0.47 -10.58
C GLU A 29 1.63 -0.63 -9.54
N TYR A 30 1.72 -1.82 -8.92
CA TYR A 30 2.74 -2.08 -7.90
C TYR A 30 4.16 -1.86 -8.43
N GLU A 31 4.47 -2.37 -9.62
CA GLU A 31 5.80 -2.24 -10.22
C GLU A 31 6.19 -0.78 -10.49
N ASP A 32 5.24 0.05 -10.90
CA ASP A 32 5.47 1.48 -11.12
C ASP A 32 5.68 2.23 -9.80
N LEU A 33 4.98 1.83 -8.75
CA LEU A 33 5.15 2.39 -7.41
C LEU A 33 6.50 1.98 -6.81
N ARG A 34 6.88 0.71 -6.95
CA ARG A 34 8.19 0.17 -6.53
C ARG A 34 9.34 0.88 -7.24
N ARG A 35 9.21 1.12 -8.54
CA ARG A 35 10.22 1.85 -9.32
C ARG A 35 10.39 3.29 -8.83
N GLN A 36 9.29 3.97 -8.50
CA GLN A 36 9.34 5.32 -7.90
C GLN A 36 10.03 5.33 -6.53
N ALA A 37 9.76 4.33 -5.70
CA ALA A 37 10.40 4.16 -4.41
C ALA A 37 11.92 3.93 -4.53
N ALA A 38 12.34 3.03 -5.43
CA ALA A 38 13.75 2.76 -5.71
C ALA A 38 14.52 4.01 -6.19
N LEU A 39 13.84 4.89 -6.93
CA LEU A 39 14.39 6.17 -7.38
C LEU A 39 14.32 7.28 -6.32
N GLY A 40 13.65 7.05 -5.19
CA GLY A 40 13.37 8.06 -4.18
C GLY A 40 12.51 9.22 -4.69
N ARG A 41 11.75 9.02 -5.79
CA ARG A 41 10.99 10.08 -6.48
C ARG A 41 9.59 9.59 -6.78
N PHE A 42 8.61 10.15 -6.07
CA PHE A 42 7.19 9.87 -6.28
C PHE A 42 6.55 10.96 -7.13
N LYS A 43 5.65 10.55 -8.05
CA LYS A 43 4.90 11.48 -8.90
C LYS A 43 3.88 12.31 -8.11
N SER A 44 3.48 11.84 -6.92
CA SER A 44 2.61 12.60 -6.02
C SER A 44 2.78 12.16 -4.57
N GLU A 45 2.33 13.02 -3.66
CA GLU A 45 2.27 12.73 -2.22
C GLU A 45 1.35 11.55 -1.91
N LYS A 46 0.28 11.37 -2.70
CA LYS A 46 -0.62 10.20 -2.59
C LYS A 46 0.16 8.90 -2.79
N LEU A 47 0.94 8.81 -3.87
CA LEU A 47 1.75 7.62 -4.18
C LEU A 47 2.83 7.38 -3.13
N ARG A 48 3.47 8.44 -2.64
CA ARG A 48 4.42 8.32 -1.53
C ARG A 48 3.77 7.65 -0.31
N ARG A 49 2.58 8.12 0.10
CA ARG A 49 1.85 7.53 1.23
C ARG A 49 1.40 6.09 0.96
N THR A 50 0.92 5.80 -0.25
CA THR A 50 0.58 4.44 -0.68
C THR A 50 1.77 3.50 -0.50
N TRP A 51 2.97 3.90 -0.93
CA TRP A 51 4.18 3.10 -0.72
C TRP A 51 4.50 2.90 0.76
N PHE A 52 4.41 3.96 1.58
CA PHE A 52 4.63 3.84 3.04
C PHE A 52 3.67 2.85 3.70
N VAL A 53 2.41 2.82 3.28
CA VAL A 53 1.43 1.85 3.79
C VAL A 53 1.85 0.43 3.39
N ILE A 54 2.12 0.19 2.10
CA ILE A 54 2.46 -1.16 1.60
C ILE A 54 3.76 -1.68 2.21
N ALA A 55 4.81 -0.86 2.27
CA ALA A 55 6.06 -1.21 2.92
C ALA A 55 5.87 -1.48 4.42
N GLY A 56 5.01 -0.70 5.09
CA GLY A 56 4.65 -0.92 6.50
C GLY A 56 3.89 -2.23 6.75
N LEU A 57 3.31 -2.83 5.72
CA LEU A 57 2.68 -4.15 5.76
C LEU A 57 3.67 -5.30 5.46
N GLY A 58 4.96 -5.01 5.27
CA GLY A 58 6.01 -6.03 5.04
C GLY A 58 6.23 -6.40 3.57
N ARG A 59 5.80 -5.55 2.63
CA ARG A 59 6.05 -5.70 1.18
C ARG A 59 6.94 -4.56 0.68
N ASP A 60 8.26 -4.79 0.63
CA ASP A 60 9.29 -3.88 0.11
C ASP A 60 10.14 -4.49 -1.04
#